data_AF-T1GLB6-F1
#
_entry.id   AF-T1GLB6-F1
#
_cell.length_a   1.000
_cell.length_b   1.000
_cell.length_c   1.000
_cell.angle_alpha   90.00
_cell.angle_beta   90.00
_cell.angle_gamma   90.00
#
_symmetry.space_group_name_H-M   'P 1'
#
loop_
_entity.id
_entity.type
_entity.pdbx_description
1 polymer ?
#
loop_
_entity_poly.entity_id
_entity_poly.type
_entity_poly.pdbx_seq_one_letter_code
_entity_poly.pdbx_strand_id
1 'polypeptide(L)'
;MDPTLSVSKGVFVFKNGGNFKNKKRTPSKKVSCILGEETTKEPFYRKYSETWEQFKSDIETLQKESNTQILEDLVKYVGNVDKLANILPVAALLTGINQPDHEDQFATLSHRIKESINSSVAIIKARDAAHLKNAIESLVFEVIQNQDDDNRESKRLRKTKLNMDMLKPDFESFNPLVLQDFILILSSYSQRIPIALILGVATAVSALHSALPYHVTSKINLRIFQTQSAPLGLNEILEKVILSPKQNFHLSGKAFKFLTHIFLFYDFSIAGFIHSFKYCLMEHFLQGNVMALCSNYEESLKYINKFDHEEFEYIRRLPSFRPYVESLQDYQKIIDILTDDEY
;
A
#
# COMPACT_ATOMS: atom_id res chain seq x y z
N MET A 1 23.91 -16.75 35.47
CA MET A 1 22.47 -16.77 35.13
C MET A 1 22.07 -15.34 34.85
N ASP A 2 21.73 -15.02 33.61
CA ASP A 2 21.42 -13.64 33.25
C ASP A 2 20.05 -13.22 33.80
N PRO A 3 19.93 -12.03 34.41
CA PRO A 3 18.67 -11.58 35.02
C PRO A 3 17.56 -11.29 33.99
N THR A 4 17.91 -11.25 32.71
CA THR A 4 17.00 -11.15 31.56
C THR A 4 16.37 -12.48 31.16
N LEU A 5 16.91 -13.62 31.64
CA LEU A 5 16.43 -14.96 31.29
C LEU A 5 15.54 -15.50 32.43
N SER A 6 14.25 -15.71 32.16
CA SER A 6 13.35 -16.38 33.11
C SER A 6 12.93 -17.75 32.60
N VAL A 7 13.04 -18.76 33.46
CA VAL A 7 12.56 -20.12 33.19
C VAL A 7 11.03 -20.22 33.29
N SER A 8 10.37 -19.23 33.91
CA SER A 8 8.92 -19.23 34.18
C SER A 8 8.12 -18.14 33.47
N LYS A 9 8.76 -17.19 32.77
CA LYS A 9 8.11 -16.08 32.06
C LYS A 9 8.62 -15.97 30.62
N GLY A 10 7.69 -15.98 29.67
CA GLY A 10 7.99 -15.83 28.23
C GLY A 10 7.83 -14.41 27.66
N VAL A 11 7.37 -13.43 28.45
CA VAL A 11 7.16 -12.04 28.00
C VAL A 11 7.63 -11.06 29.08
N PHE A 12 8.39 -10.04 28.67
CA PHE A 12 8.92 -8.99 29.54
C PHE A 12 8.56 -7.62 28.97
N VAL A 13 7.92 -6.77 29.80
CA VAL A 13 7.43 -5.45 29.36
C VAL A 13 8.29 -4.35 29.97
N PHE A 14 9.12 -3.70 29.15
CA PHE A 14 9.94 -2.55 29.54
C PHE A 14 9.22 -1.25 29.17
N LYS A 15 8.43 -0.71 30.11
CA LYS A 15 7.60 0.48 29.87
C LYS A 15 8.39 1.79 30.05
N ASN A 16 8.99 2.26 28.96
CA ASN A 16 9.65 3.56 28.90
C ASN A 16 8.62 4.68 28.58
N GLY A 17 7.84 5.09 29.59
CA GLY A 17 6.97 6.28 29.51
C GLY A 17 5.64 6.13 28.74
N GLY A 18 5.32 4.96 28.18
CA GLY A 18 4.10 4.71 27.40
C GLY A 18 2.78 4.87 28.20
N ASN A 19 2.18 6.05 28.12
CA ASN A 19 0.93 6.38 28.82
C ASN A 19 -0.32 6.13 27.95
N PHE A 20 -1.03 5.04 28.21
CA PHE A 20 -2.36 4.72 27.64
C PHE A 20 -3.50 5.68 28.06
N LYS A 21 -3.21 6.84 28.65
CA LYS A 21 -4.25 7.82 28.99
C LYS A 21 -4.70 8.55 27.73
N ASN A 22 -5.99 8.42 27.39
CA ASN A 22 -6.69 9.08 26.29
C ASN A 22 -6.47 10.62 26.27
N LYS A 23 -5.34 11.07 25.72
CA LYS A 23 -5.20 12.44 25.24
C LYS A 23 -5.86 12.51 23.87
N LYS A 24 -7.00 13.22 23.80
CA LYS A 24 -7.58 13.70 22.55
C LYS A 24 -6.43 14.28 21.70
N ARG A 25 -6.19 13.71 20.52
CA ARG A 25 -5.08 14.10 19.64
C ARG A 25 -5.28 15.56 19.21
N THR A 26 -4.45 16.47 19.69
CA THR A 26 -4.19 17.73 18.99
C THR A 26 -3.25 17.44 17.81
N PRO A 27 -3.55 17.89 16.58
CA PRO A 27 -2.90 17.39 15.36
C PRO A 27 -1.52 18.03 15.07
N SER A 28 -0.77 18.45 16.10
CA SER A 28 0.42 19.30 15.94
C SER A 28 1.71 18.80 16.59
N LYS A 29 1.74 17.59 17.16
CA LYS A 29 3.01 16.99 17.61
C LYS A 29 3.66 16.22 16.48
N LYS A 30 4.79 16.75 16.00
CA LYS A 30 5.72 16.09 15.07
C LYS A 30 5.83 14.60 15.38
N VAL A 31 5.73 13.77 14.34
CA VAL A 31 6.08 12.35 14.44
C VAL A 31 7.52 12.30 14.95
N SER A 32 7.73 11.75 16.14
CA SER A 32 9.06 11.56 16.68
C SER A 32 9.75 10.51 15.81
N CYS A 33 10.74 10.93 15.03
CA CYS A 33 11.61 10.00 14.33
C CYS A 33 12.27 9.06 15.36
N ILE A 34 12.48 7.81 14.98
CA ILE A 34 13.22 6.85 15.81
C ILE A 34 14.70 7.27 15.89
N LEU A 35 15.19 7.91 14.83
CA LEU A 35 16.53 8.47 14.72
C LEU A 35 16.60 9.84 15.40
N GLY A 36 17.77 10.18 15.95
CA GLY A 36 18.01 11.44 16.63
C GLY A 36 18.04 12.65 15.70
N GLU A 37 18.09 13.83 16.30
CA GLU A 37 18.13 15.09 15.56
C GLU A 37 19.45 15.31 14.81
N GLU A 38 20.53 14.61 15.19
CA GLU A 38 21.80 14.60 14.47
C GLU A 38 21.62 13.99 13.07
N THR A 39 21.35 12.68 12.98
CA THR A 39 21.19 11.97 11.68
C THR A 39 20.09 12.54 10.78
N THR A 40 18.98 13.04 11.35
CA THR A 40 17.86 13.58 10.57
C THR A 40 18.11 14.99 10.02
N LYS A 41 19.13 15.71 10.53
CA LYS A 41 19.54 17.02 10.00
C LYS A 41 20.57 16.91 8.89
N GLU A 42 21.28 15.79 8.78
CA GLU A 42 22.29 15.56 7.73
C GLU A 42 21.72 15.67 6.30
N PRO A 43 22.51 16.11 5.32
CA PRO A 43 22.04 16.36 3.96
C PRO A 43 21.60 15.06 3.26
N PHE A 44 22.29 13.94 3.49
CA PHE A 44 21.94 12.65 2.90
C PHE A 44 20.53 12.20 3.30
N TYR A 45 20.16 12.34 4.58
CA TYR A 45 18.88 11.88 5.10
C TYR A 45 17.72 12.74 4.58
N ARG A 46 17.93 14.06 4.50
CA ARG A 46 16.93 14.96 3.90
C ARG A 46 16.69 14.63 2.43
N LYS A 47 17.76 14.48 1.64
CA LYS A 47 17.64 14.16 0.21
C LYS A 47 16.99 12.80 -0.01
N TYR A 48 17.35 11.79 0.78
CA TYR A 48 16.67 10.49 0.79
C TYR A 48 15.16 10.63 1.06
N SER A 49 14.76 11.39 2.10
CA SER A 49 13.34 11.56 2.44
C SER A 49 12.57 12.27 1.33
N GLU A 50 13.11 13.36 0.78
CA GLU A 50 12.53 14.10 -0.34
C GLU A 50 12.34 13.22 -1.58
N THR A 51 13.40 12.52 -1.99
CA THR A 51 13.39 11.62 -3.16
C THR A 51 12.43 10.45 -2.96
N TRP A 52 12.41 9.86 -1.75
CA TRP A 52 11.44 8.81 -1.42
C TRP A 52 9.99 9.31 -1.43
N GLU A 53 9.72 10.51 -0.91
CA GLU A 53 8.37 11.11 -0.93
C GLU A 53 7.90 11.41 -2.36
N GLN A 54 8.78 11.85 -3.25
CA GLN A 54 8.50 12.01 -4.68
C GLN A 54 8.16 10.66 -5.33
N PHE A 55 9.04 9.65 -5.21
CA PHE A 55 8.79 8.30 -5.72
C PHE A 55 7.46 7.73 -5.21
N LYS A 56 7.19 7.86 -3.91
CA LYS A 56 5.96 7.38 -3.28
C LYS A 56 4.73 8.11 -3.83
N SER A 57 4.78 9.44 -3.96
CA SER A 57 3.67 10.23 -4.49
C SER A 57 3.35 9.87 -5.94
N ASP A 58 4.36 9.71 -6.79
CA ASP A 58 4.19 9.33 -8.19
C ASP A 58 3.56 7.93 -8.31
N ILE A 59 4.08 6.96 -7.54
CA ILE A 59 3.55 5.58 -7.51
C ILE A 59 2.10 5.54 -7.00
N GLU A 60 1.78 6.23 -5.90
CA GLU A 60 0.41 6.30 -5.38
C GLU A 60 -0.55 6.95 -6.38
N THR A 61 -0.08 7.94 -7.15
CA THR A 61 -0.90 8.62 -8.16
C THR A 61 -1.22 7.68 -9.32
N LEU A 62 -0.22 6.96 -9.86
CA LEU A 62 -0.44 5.95 -10.91
C LEU A 62 -1.35 4.80 -10.45
N GLN A 63 -1.17 4.32 -9.21
CA GLN A 63 -2.04 3.30 -8.64
C GLN A 63 -3.48 3.79 -8.48
N LYS A 64 -3.71 5.07 -8.16
CA LYS A 64 -5.05 5.67 -8.12
C LYS A 64 -5.63 5.80 -9.53
N GLU A 65 -4.86 6.28 -10.51
CA GLU A 65 -5.29 6.42 -11.91
C GLU A 65 -5.72 5.07 -12.51
N SER A 66 -4.88 4.05 -12.42
CA SER A 66 -5.18 2.72 -12.98
C SER A 66 -6.42 2.08 -12.35
N ASN A 67 -6.58 2.19 -11.04
CA ASN A 67 -7.77 1.65 -10.35
C ASN A 67 -9.05 2.48 -10.61
N THR A 68 -8.95 3.75 -11.03
CA THR A 68 -10.09 4.68 -11.11
C THR A 68 -11.23 4.16 -12.00
N GLN A 69 -10.90 3.52 -13.13
CA GLN A 69 -11.90 2.97 -14.07
C GLN A 69 -12.71 1.83 -13.45
N ILE A 70 -12.02 0.86 -12.83
CA ILE A 70 -12.63 -0.30 -12.16
C ILE A 70 -13.50 0.16 -10.98
N LEU A 71 -12.99 1.12 -10.18
CA LEU A 71 -13.73 1.72 -9.09
C LEU A 71 -15.02 2.41 -9.57
N GLU A 72 -14.98 3.12 -10.69
CA GLU A 72 -16.17 3.77 -11.25
C GLU A 72 -17.20 2.77 -11.77
N ASP A 73 -16.78 1.69 -12.42
CA ASP A 73 -17.70 0.69 -12.93
C ASP A 73 -18.31 -0.15 -11.79
N LEU A 74 -17.59 -0.38 -10.70
CA LEU A 74 -18.14 -0.93 -9.46
C LEU A 74 -19.14 0.02 -8.80
N VAL A 75 -18.82 1.31 -8.66
CA VAL A 75 -19.75 2.33 -8.15
C VAL A 75 -21.01 2.43 -9.01
N LYS A 76 -20.89 2.44 -10.35
CA LYS A 76 -22.03 2.42 -11.28
C LYS A 76 -22.87 1.16 -11.14
N TYR A 77 -22.26 0.00 -10.87
CA TYR A 77 -22.98 -1.26 -10.66
C TYR A 77 -23.76 -1.24 -9.33
N VAL A 78 -23.10 -0.89 -8.22
CA VAL A 78 -23.73 -0.77 -6.89
C VAL A 78 -24.85 0.29 -6.91
N GLY A 79 -24.67 1.41 -7.61
CA GLY A 79 -25.69 2.44 -7.78
C GLY A 79 -26.93 2.02 -8.59
N ASN A 80 -26.88 0.91 -9.35
CA ASN A 80 -28.01 0.39 -10.12
C ASN A 80 -28.79 -0.74 -9.41
N VAL A 81 -28.41 -1.09 -8.18
CA VAL A 81 -28.99 -2.19 -7.39
C VAL A 81 -30.49 -2.02 -7.12
N ASP A 82 -30.96 -0.79 -6.91
CA ASP A 82 -32.37 -0.44 -6.63
C ASP A 82 -33.37 -0.98 -7.69
N LYS A 83 -32.92 -1.39 -8.88
CA LYS A 83 -33.77 -1.89 -9.98
C LYS A 83 -33.94 -3.41 -10.00
N LEU A 84 -33.11 -4.17 -9.29
CA LEU A 84 -33.05 -5.63 -9.42
C LEU A 84 -33.84 -6.37 -8.32
N ALA A 85 -35.14 -6.08 -8.21
CA ALA A 85 -35.98 -6.67 -7.18
C ALA A 85 -35.98 -8.22 -7.26
N ASN A 86 -35.63 -8.86 -6.12
CA ASN A 86 -35.63 -10.31 -5.83
C ASN A 86 -34.33 -11.13 -6.06
N ILE A 87 -33.21 -10.55 -6.52
CA ILE A 87 -31.94 -11.29 -6.67
C ILE A 87 -30.81 -10.49 -6.03
N LEU A 88 -29.96 -11.15 -5.22
CA LEU A 88 -28.81 -10.52 -4.57
C LEU A 88 -27.76 -10.13 -5.63
N PRO A 89 -27.46 -8.85 -5.87
CA PRO A 89 -26.38 -8.44 -6.75
C PRO A 89 -25.03 -8.71 -6.10
N VAL A 90 -24.15 -9.41 -6.81
CA VAL A 90 -22.81 -9.78 -6.35
C VAL A 90 -21.78 -9.35 -7.39
N ALA A 91 -20.84 -8.51 -6.98
CA ALA A 91 -19.67 -8.17 -7.78
C ALA A 91 -18.50 -9.07 -7.37
N ALA A 92 -18.04 -9.95 -8.26
CA ALA A 92 -16.76 -10.65 -8.08
C ALA A 92 -15.64 -9.81 -8.69
N LEU A 93 -14.75 -9.30 -7.83
CA LEU A 93 -13.53 -8.63 -8.25
C LEU A 93 -12.41 -9.66 -8.33
N LEU A 94 -11.93 -9.94 -9.55
CA LEU A 94 -10.72 -10.71 -9.79
C LEU A 94 -9.52 -9.83 -9.48
N THR A 95 -8.99 -9.97 -8.28
CA THR A 95 -7.93 -9.11 -7.74
C THR A 95 -6.54 -9.57 -8.17
N GLY A 96 -6.36 -10.89 -8.31
CA GLY A 96 -5.04 -11.52 -8.46
C GLY A 96 -4.49 -12.03 -7.13
N ILE A 97 -3.28 -12.59 -7.19
CA ILE A 97 -2.69 -13.41 -6.12
C ILE A 97 -2.28 -12.60 -4.87
N ASN A 98 -2.06 -11.28 -4.98
CA ASN A 98 -1.47 -10.46 -3.92
C ASN A 98 -2.46 -9.75 -3.01
N GLN A 99 -3.08 -10.52 -2.11
CA GLN A 99 -4.01 -10.07 -1.07
C GLN A 99 -3.62 -8.76 -0.32
N PRO A 100 -2.34 -8.52 0.07
CA PRO A 100 -1.97 -7.30 0.81
C PRO A 100 -2.20 -6.01 0.02
N ASP A 101 -1.78 -5.96 -1.25
CA ASP A 101 -1.91 -4.79 -2.13
C ASP A 101 -3.40 -4.43 -2.35
N HIS A 102 -4.31 -5.39 -2.16
CA HIS A 102 -5.75 -5.18 -2.23
C HIS A 102 -6.35 -4.64 -0.92
N GLU A 103 -5.68 -4.65 0.23
CA GLU A 103 -6.20 -4.03 1.47
C GLU A 103 -6.47 -2.53 1.24
N ASP A 104 -5.49 -1.81 0.70
CA ASP A 104 -5.59 -0.37 0.43
C ASP A 104 -6.57 -0.05 -0.72
N GLN A 105 -6.66 -0.93 -1.73
CA GLN A 105 -7.62 -0.77 -2.83
C GLN A 105 -9.07 -0.81 -2.34
N PHE A 106 -9.41 -1.78 -1.49
CA PHE A 106 -10.77 -1.89 -0.92
C PHE A 106 -11.03 -0.79 0.12
N ALA A 107 -10.03 -0.33 0.88
CA ALA A 107 -10.18 0.85 1.73
C ALA A 107 -10.49 2.11 0.91
N THR A 108 -9.81 2.30 -0.23
CA THR A 108 -10.11 3.39 -1.18
C THR A 108 -11.51 3.24 -1.78
N LEU A 109 -11.92 2.01 -2.10
CA LEU A 109 -13.24 1.69 -2.66
C LEU A 109 -14.37 1.98 -1.66
N SER A 110 -14.19 1.61 -0.39
CA SER A 110 -15.19 1.89 0.66
C SER A 110 -15.39 3.39 0.87
N HIS A 111 -14.32 4.18 0.88
CA HIS A 111 -14.38 5.64 0.95
C HIS A 111 -15.18 6.21 -0.25
N ARG A 112 -14.82 5.80 -1.48
CA ARG A 112 -15.47 6.30 -2.70
C ARG A 112 -16.94 5.90 -2.79
N ILE A 113 -17.33 4.72 -2.31
CA ILE A 113 -18.75 4.30 -2.22
C ILE A 113 -19.52 5.13 -1.18
N LYS A 114 -18.93 5.37 0.01
CA LYS A 114 -19.54 6.23 1.04
C LYS A 114 -19.83 7.63 0.49
N GLU A 115 -18.85 8.25 -0.17
CA GLU A 115 -19.01 9.60 -0.75
C GLU A 115 -20.01 9.67 -1.92
N SER A 116 -19.99 8.68 -2.83
CA SER A 116 -20.75 8.76 -4.08
C SER A 116 -22.19 8.22 -4.00
N ILE A 117 -22.44 7.24 -3.13
CA ILE A 117 -23.74 6.56 -3.01
C ILE A 117 -24.42 6.87 -1.66
N ASN A 118 -23.69 7.45 -0.69
CA ASN A 118 -24.14 7.63 0.70
C ASN A 118 -24.60 6.28 1.33
N SER A 119 -23.82 5.23 1.03
CA SER A 119 -24.06 3.85 1.45
C SER A 119 -23.31 3.52 2.74
N SER A 120 -23.87 2.67 3.61
CA SER A 120 -23.07 1.99 4.63
C SER A 120 -22.21 0.91 3.96
N VAL A 121 -21.05 0.61 4.55
CA VAL A 121 -20.04 -0.28 3.98
C VAL A 121 -19.31 -1.04 5.10
N ALA A 122 -19.57 -2.34 5.23
CA ALA A 122 -18.88 -3.26 6.15
C ALA A 122 -17.99 -4.31 5.44
N ILE A 123 -16.75 -4.46 5.91
CA ILE A 123 -15.62 -5.23 5.36
C ILE A 123 -15.26 -6.41 6.28
N ILE A 124 -16.00 -7.52 6.18
CA ILE A 124 -15.72 -8.72 6.99
C ILE A 124 -14.59 -9.55 6.39
N LYS A 125 -13.56 -9.85 7.18
CA LYS A 125 -12.42 -10.71 6.81
C LYS A 125 -12.66 -12.18 7.20
N ALA A 126 -12.00 -13.12 6.50
CA ALA A 126 -12.15 -14.56 6.72
C ALA A 126 -11.86 -15.00 8.17
N ARG A 127 -10.82 -14.42 8.77
CA ARG A 127 -10.41 -14.67 10.16
C ARG A 127 -11.50 -14.38 11.20
N ASP A 128 -12.38 -13.42 10.89
CA ASP A 128 -13.44 -12.94 11.78
C ASP A 128 -14.76 -13.73 11.55
N ALA A 129 -14.83 -14.49 10.45
CA ALA A 129 -16.01 -15.24 9.98
C ALA A 129 -15.88 -16.78 10.14
N ALA A 130 -15.24 -17.26 11.22
CA ALA A 130 -15.04 -18.70 11.47
C ALA A 130 -16.35 -19.52 11.56
N HIS A 131 -17.44 -18.88 12.00
CA HIS A 131 -18.80 -19.43 12.07
C HIS A 131 -19.82 -18.40 11.58
N LEU A 132 -20.99 -18.88 11.14
CA LEU A 132 -22.09 -18.02 10.66
C LEU A 132 -22.52 -16.96 11.67
N LYS A 133 -22.54 -17.33 12.96
CA LYS A 133 -22.82 -16.39 14.06
C LYS A 133 -21.83 -15.22 14.04
N ASN A 134 -20.53 -15.51 14.04
CA ASN A 134 -19.47 -14.51 14.05
C ASN A 134 -19.55 -13.61 12.81
N ALA A 135 -19.77 -14.19 11.62
CA ALA A 135 -19.93 -13.42 10.38
C ALA A 135 -21.09 -12.41 10.46
N ILE A 136 -22.24 -12.80 11.03
CA ILE A 136 -23.39 -11.91 11.20
C ILE A 136 -23.14 -10.88 12.32
N GLU A 137 -22.51 -11.27 13.43
CA GLU A 137 -22.13 -10.33 14.51
C GLU A 137 -21.14 -9.28 14.01
N SER A 138 -20.12 -9.66 13.24
CA SER A 138 -19.18 -8.73 12.60
C SER A 138 -19.87 -7.80 11.60
N LEU A 139 -20.74 -8.32 10.72
CA LEU A 139 -21.52 -7.51 9.78
C LEU A 139 -22.31 -6.41 10.51
N VAL A 140 -23.12 -6.81 11.50
CA VAL A 140 -24.00 -5.90 12.22
C VAL A 140 -23.20 -4.90 13.06
N PHE A 141 -22.13 -5.35 13.72
CA PHE A 141 -21.25 -4.49 14.50
C PHE A 141 -20.61 -3.40 13.63
N GLU A 142 -20.08 -3.77 12.47
CA GLU A 142 -19.39 -2.84 11.58
C GLU A 142 -20.34 -1.85 10.92
N VAL A 143 -21.56 -2.25 10.54
CA VAL A 143 -22.60 -1.32 10.06
C VAL A 143 -22.98 -0.29 11.12
N ILE A 144 -23.15 -0.72 12.38
CA ILE A 144 -23.48 0.17 13.49
C ILE A 144 -22.32 1.15 13.75
N GLN A 145 -21.09 0.63 13.88
CA GLN A 145 -19.92 1.46 14.16
C GLN A 145 -19.67 2.52 13.08
N ASN A 146 -19.88 2.16 11.80
CA ASN A 146 -19.76 3.11 10.69
C ASN A 146 -20.82 4.23 10.71
N GLN A 147 -21.94 4.11 11.45
CA GLN A 147 -22.94 5.17 11.59
C GLN A 147 -22.69 6.07 12.81
N ASP A 148 -22.05 5.55 13.87
CA ASP A 148 -21.77 6.31 15.09
C ASP A 148 -20.63 7.34 14.92
N ASP A 149 -19.68 7.11 14.00
CA ASP A 149 -18.63 8.09 13.67
C ASP A 149 -19.19 9.34 12.95
N ASP A 150 -20.31 9.19 12.21
CA ASP A 150 -20.94 10.28 11.45
C ASP A 150 -21.94 11.13 12.28
N ASN A 151 -22.48 10.64 13.40
CA ASN A 151 -23.49 11.39 14.17
C ASN A 151 -23.47 11.14 15.69
N ARG A 152 -23.10 12.19 16.46
CA ARG A 152 -23.31 12.25 17.92
C ARG A 152 -24.73 12.65 18.34
N GLU A 153 -25.71 12.68 17.44
CA GLU A 153 -27.11 12.96 17.78
C GLU A 153 -28.03 11.76 17.53
N SER A 154 -28.57 11.22 18.62
CA SER A 154 -29.53 10.12 18.67
C SER A 154 -30.77 10.35 17.78
N LYS A 155 -30.77 9.80 16.55
CA LYS A 155 -31.96 9.78 15.68
C LYS A 155 -32.19 8.37 15.13
N ARG A 156 -33.39 7.84 15.43
CA ARG A 156 -33.89 6.51 15.04
C ARG A 156 -33.62 6.18 13.57
N LEU A 157 -33.19 4.93 13.33
CA LEU A 157 -33.15 4.21 12.06
C LEU A 157 -34.21 4.72 11.04
N ARG A 158 -33.79 5.60 10.11
CA ARG A 158 -34.65 6.02 9.00
C ARG A 158 -34.60 4.95 7.92
N LYS A 159 -35.76 4.37 7.59
CA LYS A 159 -35.98 3.29 6.61
C LYS A 159 -35.67 3.66 5.14
N THR A 160 -34.87 4.68 4.89
CA THR A 160 -34.61 5.23 3.56
C THR A 160 -33.14 5.06 3.21
N LYS A 161 -32.85 4.02 2.42
CA LYS A 161 -31.55 3.71 1.80
C LYS A 161 -30.42 3.31 2.76
N LEU A 162 -30.65 2.22 3.49
CA LEU A 162 -29.56 1.36 3.97
C LEU A 162 -29.05 0.52 2.79
N ASN A 163 -28.25 1.15 1.93
CA ASN A 163 -27.43 0.41 0.99
C ASN A 163 -26.27 -0.20 1.78
N MET A 164 -26.08 -1.51 1.59
CA MET A 164 -25.18 -2.43 2.29
C MET A 164 -24.65 -3.42 1.25
N ASP A 165 -23.65 -4.28 1.43
CA ASP A 165 -22.49 -4.17 2.32
C ASP A 165 -21.29 -4.84 1.64
N MET A 166 -20.16 -4.15 1.64
CA MET A 166 -18.99 -4.56 0.88
C MET A 166 -18.14 -5.59 1.63
N LEU A 167 -18.66 -6.83 1.70
CA LEU A 167 -17.83 -7.96 2.12
C LEU A 167 -16.50 -7.91 1.36
N LYS A 168 -15.39 -8.06 2.08
CA LYS A 168 -14.08 -8.30 1.48
C LYS A 168 -13.59 -9.67 1.94
N PRO A 169 -14.11 -10.75 1.34
CA PRO A 169 -13.55 -12.03 1.58
C PRO A 169 -12.28 -12.15 0.72
N ASP A 170 -11.19 -12.58 1.34
CA ASP A 170 -10.31 -13.51 0.66
C ASP A 170 -11.16 -14.76 0.42
N PHE A 171 -11.82 -14.84 -0.74
CA PHE A 171 -12.89 -15.83 -1.00
C PHE A 171 -12.42 -17.27 -0.73
N GLU A 172 -11.17 -17.55 -1.06
CA GLU A 172 -10.50 -18.84 -0.92
C GLU A 172 -10.17 -19.19 0.54
N SER A 173 -10.10 -18.20 1.44
CA SER A 173 -9.86 -18.37 2.88
C SER A 173 -11.14 -18.57 3.69
N PHE A 174 -12.32 -18.37 3.09
CA PHE A 174 -13.61 -18.59 3.75
C PHE A 174 -13.98 -20.08 3.75
N ASN A 175 -14.60 -20.55 4.83
CA ASN A 175 -15.26 -21.86 4.84
C ASN A 175 -16.46 -21.81 3.87
N PRO A 176 -16.51 -22.65 2.82
CA PRO A 176 -17.59 -22.59 1.83
C PRO A 176 -18.99 -22.75 2.43
N LEU A 177 -19.15 -23.57 3.48
CA LEU A 177 -20.44 -23.80 4.14
C LEU A 177 -20.95 -22.51 4.81
N VAL A 178 -20.07 -21.81 5.54
CA VAL A 178 -20.41 -20.55 6.21
C VAL A 178 -20.78 -19.48 5.18
N LEU A 179 -20.06 -19.43 4.06
CA LEU A 179 -20.32 -18.48 2.98
C LEU A 179 -21.65 -18.76 2.26
N GLN A 180 -21.98 -20.03 2.01
CA GLN A 180 -23.26 -20.45 1.42
C GLN A 180 -24.45 -20.04 2.31
N ASP A 181 -24.41 -20.38 3.61
CA ASP A 181 -25.45 -20.01 4.57
C ASP A 181 -25.59 -18.48 4.70
N PHE A 182 -24.46 -17.76 4.73
CA PHE A 182 -24.44 -16.30 4.80
C PHE A 182 -25.11 -15.66 3.57
N ILE A 183 -24.79 -16.13 2.36
CA ILE A 183 -25.41 -15.65 1.11
C ILE A 183 -26.92 -15.93 1.10
N LEU A 184 -27.35 -17.12 1.55
CA LEU A 184 -28.77 -17.46 1.63
C LEU A 184 -29.53 -16.53 2.60
N ILE A 185 -28.90 -16.20 3.74
CA ILE A 185 -29.44 -15.22 4.69
C ILE A 185 -29.53 -13.83 4.05
N LEU A 186 -28.47 -13.32 3.42
CA LEU A 186 -28.49 -12.02 2.73
C LEU A 186 -29.56 -11.97 1.62
N SER A 187 -29.71 -13.04 0.84
CA SER A 187 -30.74 -13.17 -0.18
C SER A 187 -32.16 -13.07 0.40
N SER A 188 -32.40 -13.67 1.58
CA SER A 188 -33.70 -13.57 2.27
C SER A 188 -34.04 -12.15 2.74
N TYR A 189 -33.02 -11.34 3.07
CA TYR A 189 -33.18 -9.95 3.48
C TYR A 189 -33.18 -8.93 2.33
N SER A 190 -32.75 -9.33 1.12
CA SER A 190 -32.68 -8.48 -0.09
C SER A 190 -34.00 -7.77 -0.46
N GLN A 191 -35.16 -8.33 -0.09
CA GLN A 191 -36.47 -7.69 -0.28
C GLN A 191 -36.77 -6.54 0.71
N ARG A 192 -36.08 -6.49 1.85
CA ARG A 192 -36.32 -5.52 2.93
C ARG A 192 -35.20 -4.48 3.04
N ILE A 193 -34.00 -4.84 2.63
CA ILE A 193 -32.79 -4.01 2.69
C ILE A 193 -32.07 -4.17 1.34
N PRO A 194 -31.73 -3.08 0.63
CA PRO A 194 -30.94 -3.16 -0.59
C PRO A 194 -29.50 -3.55 -0.26
N ILE A 195 -29.22 -4.85 -0.30
CA ILE A 195 -27.90 -5.44 -0.05
C ILE A 195 -27.25 -5.76 -1.41
N ALA A 196 -26.00 -5.37 -1.56
CA ALA A 196 -25.09 -5.67 -2.64
C ALA A 196 -23.79 -6.24 -2.04
N LEU A 197 -23.31 -7.34 -2.59
CA LEU A 197 -22.14 -8.04 -2.10
C LEU A 197 -20.95 -7.80 -3.03
N ILE A 198 -19.75 -7.60 -2.50
CA ILE A 198 -18.51 -7.68 -3.28
C ILE A 198 -17.74 -8.92 -2.81
N LEU A 199 -17.00 -9.57 -3.70
CA LEU A 199 -16.17 -10.74 -3.41
C LEU A 199 -14.77 -10.52 -3.99
N GLY A 200 -13.72 -10.65 -3.17
CA GLY A 200 -12.33 -10.66 -3.63
C GLY A 200 -11.92 -12.08 -4.03
N VAL A 201 -11.74 -12.30 -5.32
CA VAL A 201 -11.33 -13.60 -5.87
C VAL A 201 -9.89 -13.49 -6.37
N ALA A 202 -8.98 -14.25 -5.75
CA ALA A 202 -7.55 -14.14 -6.01
C ALA A 202 -7.11 -14.92 -7.26
N THR A 203 -7.61 -16.15 -7.42
CA THR A 203 -7.21 -17.06 -8.51
C THR A 203 -8.05 -16.90 -9.78
N ALA A 204 -9.25 -17.47 -9.81
CA ALA A 204 -10.08 -17.57 -11.01
C ALA A 204 -11.57 -17.75 -10.68
N VAL A 205 -12.43 -17.40 -11.65
CA VAL A 205 -13.90 -17.55 -11.56
C VAL A 205 -14.32 -19.02 -11.34
N SER A 206 -13.50 -19.99 -11.73
CA SER A 206 -13.74 -21.41 -11.45
C SER A 206 -13.75 -21.73 -9.95
N ALA A 207 -12.98 -21.01 -9.12
CA ALA A 207 -13.02 -21.17 -7.66
C ALA A 207 -14.41 -20.81 -7.11
N LEU A 208 -14.97 -19.68 -7.58
CA LEU A 208 -16.31 -19.21 -7.24
C LEU A 208 -17.40 -20.24 -7.62
N HIS A 209 -17.32 -20.82 -8.82
CA HIS A 209 -18.24 -21.87 -9.25
C HIS A 209 -18.09 -23.18 -8.46
N SER A 210 -16.88 -23.51 -7.99
CA SER A 210 -16.65 -24.73 -7.21
C SER A 210 -17.16 -24.65 -5.78
N ALA A 211 -17.10 -23.44 -5.16
CA ALA A 211 -17.49 -23.22 -3.77
C ALA A 211 -18.96 -22.78 -3.59
N LEU A 212 -19.67 -22.35 -4.66
CA LEU A 212 -21.09 -21.99 -4.62
C LEU A 212 -21.97 -22.99 -5.40
N PRO A 213 -22.68 -23.90 -4.70
CA PRO A 213 -23.62 -24.83 -5.32
C PRO A 213 -24.76 -24.12 -6.08
N TYR A 214 -25.40 -24.84 -7.00
CA TYR A 214 -26.50 -24.32 -7.84
C TYR A 214 -27.62 -23.63 -7.04
N HIS A 215 -27.98 -24.17 -5.87
CA HIS A 215 -29.05 -23.60 -5.05
C HIS A 215 -28.70 -22.20 -4.50
N VAL A 216 -27.41 -21.90 -4.27
CA VAL A 216 -26.93 -20.57 -3.86
C VAL A 216 -26.74 -19.68 -5.07
N THR A 217 -26.10 -20.18 -6.13
CA THR A 217 -25.85 -19.44 -7.37
C THR A 217 -27.16 -18.95 -8.03
N SER A 218 -28.25 -19.70 -7.93
CA SER A 218 -29.58 -19.28 -8.43
C SER A 218 -30.20 -18.07 -7.71
N LYS A 219 -29.64 -17.65 -6.57
CA LYS A 219 -30.08 -16.49 -5.77
C LYS A 219 -29.21 -15.25 -5.98
N ILE A 220 -28.18 -15.36 -6.80
CA ILE A 220 -27.16 -14.34 -7.04
C ILE A 220 -27.27 -13.83 -8.49
N ASN A 221 -27.16 -12.52 -8.68
CA ASN A 221 -26.81 -11.91 -9.96
C ASN A 221 -25.32 -11.55 -9.94
N LEU A 222 -24.49 -12.45 -10.48
CA LEU A 222 -23.04 -12.29 -10.48
C LEU A 222 -22.59 -11.39 -11.64
N ARG A 223 -21.84 -10.33 -11.33
CA ARG A 223 -21.07 -9.56 -12.31
C ARG A 223 -19.58 -9.64 -11.97
N ILE A 224 -18.77 -9.92 -12.98
CA ILE A 224 -17.31 -10.05 -12.83
C ILE A 224 -16.66 -8.72 -13.20
N PHE A 225 -15.70 -8.30 -12.38
CA PHE A 225 -14.82 -7.15 -12.60
C PHE A 225 -13.39 -7.66 -12.54
N GLN A 226 -12.53 -7.21 -13.44
CA GLN A 226 -11.15 -7.69 -13.52
C GLN A 226 -10.19 -6.54 -13.24
N THR A 227 -9.34 -6.71 -12.23
CA THR A 227 -8.24 -5.78 -11.95
C THR A 227 -7.10 -5.99 -12.96
N GLN A 228 -6.30 -4.95 -13.20
CA GLN A 228 -5.06 -5.10 -13.98
C GLN A 228 -4.15 -6.20 -13.40
N SER A 229 -3.47 -6.95 -14.28
CA SER A 229 -2.50 -7.95 -13.83
C SER A 229 -1.26 -7.28 -13.24
N ALA A 230 -0.71 -7.83 -12.16
CA ALA A 230 0.47 -7.26 -11.48
C ALA A 230 1.67 -6.97 -12.42
N PRO A 231 2.04 -7.80 -13.42
CA PRO A 231 3.15 -7.48 -14.31
C PRO A 231 2.93 -6.23 -15.17
N LEU A 232 1.69 -5.96 -15.61
CA LEU A 232 1.37 -4.73 -16.33
C LEU A 232 1.47 -3.50 -15.41
N GLY A 233 0.94 -3.61 -14.19
CA GLY A 233 1.05 -2.54 -13.18
C GLY A 233 2.50 -2.25 -12.78
N LEU A 234 3.37 -3.28 -12.69
CA LEU A 234 4.80 -3.06 -12.47
C LEU A 234 5.46 -2.39 -13.67
N ASN A 235 5.20 -2.84 -14.90
CA ASN A 235 5.78 -2.21 -16.10
C ASN A 235 5.40 -0.72 -16.19
N GLU A 236 4.15 -0.37 -15.89
CA GLU A 236 3.70 1.03 -15.85
C GLU A 236 4.46 1.87 -14.81
N ILE A 237 4.70 1.33 -13.61
CA ILE A 237 5.51 1.98 -12.56
C ILE A 237 6.99 2.10 -13.00
N LEU A 238 7.55 1.06 -13.62
CA LEU A 238 8.92 1.06 -14.10
C LEU A 238 9.14 2.14 -15.17
N GLU A 239 8.28 2.20 -16.19
CA GLU A 239 8.38 3.16 -17.29
C GLU A 239 8.10 4.59 -16.85
N LYS A 240 7.02 4.84 -16.10
CA LYS A 240 6.58 6.20 -15.76
C LYS A 240 7.32 6.82 -14.57
N VAL A 241 7.84 6.01 -13.65
CA VAL A 241 8.48 6.49 -12.41
C VAL A 241 9.98 6.19 -12.38
N ILE A 242 10.37 4.91 -12.47
CA ILE A 242 11.76 4.49 -12.18
C ILE A 242 12.72 4.78 -13.34
N LEU A 243 12.25 4.71 -14.58
CA LEU A 243 12.98 5.09 -15.79
C LEU A 243 12.70 6.53 -16.24
N SER A 244 12.02 7.32 -15.39
CA SER A 244 11.65 8.70 -15.69
C SER A 244 12.86 9.63 -15.60
N PRO A 245 13.18 10.44 -16.64
CA PRO A 245 14.33 11.35 -16.62
C PRO A 245 14.18 12.52 -15.63
N LYS A 246 13.03 12.61 -14.94
CA LYS A 246 12.79 13.52 -13.82
C LYS A 246 13.51 13.08 -12.54
N GLN A 247 13.85 11.80 -12.43
CA GLN A 247 14.45 11.21 -11.24
C GLN A 247 15.97 11.16 -11.40
N ASN A 248 16.71 11.65 -10.40
CA ASN A 248 18.17 11.65 -10.43
C ASN A 248 18.75 10.27 -10.02
N PHE A 249 18.04 9.54 -9.17
CA PHE A 249 18.45 8.22 -8.70
C PHE A 249 18.10 7.12 -9.70
N HIS A 250 19.08 6.30 -10.06
CA HIS A 250 18.95 5.21 -11.03
C HIS A 250 19.49 3.88 -10.46
N LEU A 251 18.81 2.78 -10.78
CA LEU A 251 19.28 1.44 -10.40
C LEU A 251 20.34 0.89 -11.37
N SER A 252 21.34 0.20 -10.81
CA SER A 252 22.24 -0.64 -11.61
C SER A 252 21.47 -1.80 -12.25
N GLY A 253 21.80 -2.16 -13.50
CA GLY A 253 21.14 -3.24 -14.22
C GLY A 253 21.19 -4.62 -13.52
N LYS A 254 22.20 -4.87 -12.68
CA LYS A 254 22.24 -6.09 -11.84
C LYS A 254 21.19 -6.06 -10.74
N ALA A 255 21.04 -4.93 -10.04
CA ALA A 255 20.03 -4.74 -9.01
C ALA A 255 18.62 -4.77 -9.62
N PHE A 256 18.42 -4.07 -10.74
CA PHE A 256 17.17 -4.10 -11.49
C PHE A 256 16.77 -5.53 -11.87
N LYS A 257 17.69 -6.31 -12.48
CA LYS A 257 17.45 -7.72 -12.82
C LYS A 257 17.09 -8.57 -11.59
N PHE A 258 17.74 -8.34 -10.45
CA PHE A 258 17.45 -9.03 -9.20
C PHE A 258 16.05 -8.72 -8.67
N LEU A 259 15.65 -7.44 -8.61
CA LEU A 259 14.32 -7.04 -8.16
C LEU A 259 13.21 -7.57 -9.09
N THR A 260 13.39 -7.47 -10.40
CA THR A 260 12.44 -8.05 -11.37
C THR A 260 12.38 -9.58 -11.30
N HIS A 261 13.48 -10.25 -10.94
CA HIS A 261 13.51 -11.71 -10.76
C HIS A 261 12.76 -12.14 -9.49
N ILE A 262 12.88 -11.40 -8.38
CA ILE A 262 12.06 -11.66 -7.18
C ILE A 262 10.58 -11.57 -7.56
N PHE A 263 10.18 -10.45 -8.17
CA PHE A 263 8.80 -10.21 -8.57
C PHE A 263 8.24 -11.29 -9.51
N LEU A 264 8.95 -11.65 -10.59
CA LEU A 264 8.44 -12.57 -11.61
C LEU A 264 8.43 -14.04 -11.19
N PHE A 265 9.30 -14.46 -10.25
CA PHE A 265 9.48 -15.88 -9.91
C PHE A 265 9.03 -16.27 -8.50
N TYR A 266 8.71 -15.33 -7.61
CA TYR A 266 8.38 -15.63 -6.22
C TYR A 266 7.00 -15.13 -5.79
N ASP A 267 6.70 -13.83 -5.93
CA ASP A 267 5.53 -13.23 -5.27
C ASP A 267 4.59 -12.41 -6.19
N PHE A 268 5.04 -11.87 -7.32
CA PHE A 268 4.33 -10.83 -8.09
C PHE A 268 3.89 -9.61 -7.26
N SER A 269 4.52 -9.34 -6.11
CA SER A 269 4.08 -8.28 -5.18
C SER A 269 4.63 -6.92 -5.59
N ILE A 270 3.74 -5.97 -5.91
CA ILE A 270 4.16 -4.61 -6.24
C ILE A 270 4.62 -3.90 -4.96
N ALA A 271 3.93 -4.08 -3.82
CA ALA A 271 4.40 -3.56 -2.53
C ALA A 271 5.77 -4.14 -2.11
N GLY A 272 6.02 -5.42 -2.37
CA GLY A 272 7.32 -6.07 -2.12
C GLY A 272 8.45 -5.49 -2.98
N PHE A 273 8.17 -5.27 -4.28
CA PHE A 273 9.09 -4.58 -5.18
C PHE A 273 9.37 -3.13 -4.71
N ILE A 274 8.32 -2.38 -4.32
CA ILE A 274 8.44 -1.00 -3.80
C ILE A 274 9.27 -0.96 -2.51
N HIS A 275 9.08 -1.90 -1.58
CA HIS A 275 9.90 -1.99 -0.37
C HIS A 275 11.36 -2.31 -0.68
N SER A 276 11.60 -3.20 -1.64
CA SER A 276 12.96 -3.57 -2.07
C SER A 276 13.66 -2.41 -2.78
N PHE A 277 12.93 -1.68 -3.63
CA PHE A 277 13.39 -0.43 -4.24
C PHE A 277 13.74 0.64 -3.19
N LYS A 278 12.86 0.83 -2.19
CA LYS A 278 13.11 1.72 -1.05
C LYS A 278 14.37 1.32 -0.28
N TYR A 279 14.60 0.03 -0.09
CA TYR A 279 15.81 -0.46 0.56
C TYR A 279 17.06 -0.16 -0.27
N CYS A 280 17.03 -0.34 -1.60
CA CYS A 280 18.13 0.08 -2.49
C CYS A 280 18.39 1.60 -2.45
N LEU A 281 17.32 2.41 -2.39
CA LEU A 281 17.41 3.87 -2.25
C LEU A 281 18.06 4.24 -0.91
N MET A 282 17.60 3.63 0.19
CA MET A 282 18.14 3.82 1.54
C MET A 282 19.63 3.45 1.60
N GLU A 283 19.99 2.25 1.15
CA GLU A 283 21.37 1.75 1.14
C GLU A 283 22.32 2.64 0.33
N HIS A 284 21.83 3.26 -0.75
CA HIS A 284 22.62 4.24 -1.50
C HIS A 284 22.87 5.52 -0.70
N PHE A 285 21.81 6.17 -0.19
CA PHE A 285 21.95 7.44 0.51
C PHE A 285 22.67 7.32 1.87
N LEU A 286 22.61 6.16 2.54
CA LEU A 286 23.32 5.94 3.82
C LEU A 286 24.85 5.83 3.68
N GLN A 287 25.41 5.78 2.47
CA GLN A 287 26.86 5.67 2.26
C GLN A 287 27.64 6.96 2.56
N GLY A 288 26.97 8.12 2.63
CA GLY A 288 27.57 9.38 3.06
C GLY A 288 26.94 10.63 2.44
N ASN A 289 27.37 11.80 2.94
CA ASN A 289 26.89 13.12 2.51
C ASN A 289 27.06 13.39 1.00
N VAL A 290 28.09 12.83 0.38
CA VAL A 290 28.32 12.87 -1.08
C VAL A 290 27.10 12.41 -1.87
N MET A 291 26.31 11.45 -1.37
CA MET A 291 25.15 10.95 -2.11
C MET A 291 23.99 11.96 -2.17
N ALA A 292 24.01 13.03 -1.36
CA ALA A 292 23.10 14.17 -1.51
C ALA A 292 23.30 14.94 -2.83
N LEU A 293 24.42 14.75 -3.53
CA LEU A 293 24.62 15.22 -4.90
C LEU A 293 23.66 14.60 -5.92
N CYS A 294 22.96 13.50 -5.58
CA CYS A 294 21.90 12.90 -6.39
C CYS A 294 20.62 13.78 -6.39
N SER A 295 20.78 15.03 -6.81
CA SER A 295 19.80 16.11 -6.75
C SER A 295 19.88 17.00 -8.00
N ASN A 296 19.03 18.03 -8.08
CA ASN A 296 19.03 18.95 -9.20
C ASN A 296 20.34 19.77 -9.22
N TYR A 297 20.80 20.17 -10.40
CA TYR A 297 22.08 20.88 -10.59
C TYR A 297 22.26 22.11 -9.67
N GLU A 298 21.20 22.89 -9.43
CA GLU A 298 21.24 24.04 -8.52
C GLU A 298 21.28 23.67 -7.02
N GLU A 299 20.82 22.48 -6.66
CA GLU A 299 20.90 21.95 -5.30
C GLU A 299 22.28 21.33 -5.06
N SER A 300 22.78 20.52 -5.99
CA SER A 300 24.10 19.89 -5.89
C SER A 300 25.21 20.94 -5.71
N LEU A 301 25.19 22.05 -6.44
CA LEU A 301 26.14 23.17 -6.24
C LEU A 301 26.10 23.75 -4.81
N LYS A 302 24.93 23.81 -4.16
CA LYS A 302 24.80 24.29 -2.77
C LYS A 302 25.29 23.27 -1.73
N TYR A 303 25.42 22.00 -2.11
CA TYR A 303 26.03 20.95 -1.29
C TYR A 303 27.55 20.90 -1.49
N ILE A 304 28.04 21.02 -2.73
CA ILE A 304 29.48 21.09 -3.04
C ILE A 304 30.16 22.20 -2.24
N ASN A 305 29.57 23.41 -2.22
CA ASN A 305 30.07 24.56 -1.45
C ASN A 305 30.02 24.38 0.09
N LYS A 306 29.66 23.20 0.61
CA LYS A 306 29.53 22.88 2.03
C LYS A 306 30.23 21.58 2.42
N PHE A 307 30.95 20.96 1.48
CA PHE A 307 31.68 19.72 1.76
C PHE A 307 33.00 20.02 2.47
N ASP A 308 33.36 19.12 3.38
CA ASP A 308 34.67 19.07 4.00
C ASP A 308 35.58 18.13 3.20
N HIS A 309 36.86 18.07 3.56
CA HIS A 309 37.87 17.24 2.90
C HIS A 309 37.47 15.75 2.82
N GLU A 310 36.75 15.21 3.81
CA GLU A 310 36.34 13.80 3.84
C GLU A 310 35.37 13.44 2.70
N GLU A 311 34.46 14.34 2.32
CA GLU A 311 33.58 14.14 1.17
C GLU A 311 34.35 14.17 -0.16
N PHE A 312 35.33 15.07 -0.32
CA PHE A 312 36.19 15.11 -1.51
C PHE A 312 37.07 13.87 -1.61
N GLU A 313 37.68 13.41 -0.51
CA GLU A 313 38.38 12.12 -0.49
C GLU A 313 37.45 10.96 -0.88
N TYR A 314 36.21 10.93 -0.41
CA TYR A 314 35.26 9.89 -0.77
C TYR A 314 34.98 9.87 -2.28
N ILE A 315 34.83 11.03 -2.91
CA ILE A 315 34.70 11.17 -4.38
C ILE A 315 35.96 10.64 -5.08
N ARG A 316 37.16 11.05 -4.64
CA ARG A 316 38.44 10.58 -5.22
C ARG A 316 38.63 9.05 -5.08
N ARG A 317 38.03 8.42 -4.08
CA ARG A 317 38.05 6.95 -3.86
C ARG A 317 37.14 6.18 -4.82
N LEU A 318 36.20 6.82 -5.52
CA LEU A 318 35.25 6.14 -6.41
C LEU A 318 35.96 5.42 -7.58
N PRO A 319 35.58 4.16 -7.91
CA PRO A 319 36.18 3.42 -9.03
C PRO A 319 36.02 4.10 -10.40
N SER A 320 34.98 4.92 -10.58
CA SER A 320 34.74 5.70 -11.81
C SER A 320 35.67 6.92 -11.95
N PHE A 321 36.24 7.41 -10.86
CA PHE A 321 37.12 8.58 -10.86
C PHE A 321 38.50 8.26 -11.45
N ARG A 322 39.03 7.06 -11.21
CA ARG A 322 40.38 6.68 -11.68
C ARG A 322 40.49 6.67 -13.21
N PRO A 323 39.59 6.04 -13.99
CA PRO A 323 39.64 6.10 -15.45
C PRO A 323 39.46 7.51 -16.01
N TYR A 324 38.74 8.39 -15.29
CA TYR A 324 38.61 9.80 -15.67
C TYR A 324 39.97 10.51 -15.54
N VAL A 325 40.64 10.38 -14.39
CA VAL A 325 41.99 10.96 -14.18
C VAL A 325 43.02 10.38 -15.15
N GLU A 326 42.98 9.07 -15.40
CA GLU A 326 43.84 8.38 -16.39
C GLU A 326 43.60 8.84 -17.84
N SER A 327 42.43 9.41 -18.15
CA SER A 327 42.12 9.94 -19.49
C SER A 327 42.63 11.36 -19.74
N LEU A 328 43.04 12.09 -18.69
CA LEU A 328 43.58 13.44 -18.78
C LEU A 328 45.03 13.41 -19.30
N GLN A 329 45.37 14.33 -20.20
CA GLN A 329 46.72 14.44 -20.77
C GLN A 329 47.59 15.48 -20.04
N ASP A 330 46.98 16.40 -19.28
CA ASP A 330 47.68 17.48 -18.59
C ASP A 330 48.11 17.06 -17.17
N TYR A 331 49.41 16.81 -16.99
CA TYR A 331 49.98 16.42 -15.69
C TYR A 331 49.71 17.43 -14.56
N GLN A 332 49.62 18.74 -14.85
CA GLN A 332 49.28 19.75 -13.85
C GLN A 332 47.86 19.56 -13.33
N LYS A 333 46.86 19.47 -14.23
CA LYS A 333 45.45 19.25 -13.85
C LYS A 333 45.26 17.96 -13.07
N ILE A 334 46.02 16.91 -13.37
CA ILE A 334 45.99 15.65 -12.61
C ILE A 334 46.47 15.87 -11.17
N ILE A 335 47.53 16.65 -10.96
CA ILE A 335 48.01 16.99 -9.61
C ILE A 335 46.96 17.84 -8.90
N ASP A 336 46.50 18.92 -9.54
CA ASP A 336 45.53 19.86 -8.97
C ASP A 336 44.26 19.12 -8.50
N ILE A 337 43.62 18.31 -9.35
CA ILE A 337 42.43 17.49 -9.02
C ILE A 337 42.65 16.51 -7.85
N LEU A 338 43.89 16.05 -7.62
CA LEU A 338 44.22 15.08 -6.58
C LEU A 338 44.64 15.72 -5.25
N THR A 339 45.17 16.95 -5.26
CA THR A 339 45.73 17.60 -4.06
C THR A 339 45.01 18.88 -3.63
N ASP A 340 44.30 19.55 -4.55
CA ASP A 340 43.50 20.73 -4.27
C ASP A 340 42.02 20.33 -4.19
N ASP A 341 41.33 20.79 -3.16
CA ASP A 341 39.89 20.58 -2.96
C ASP A 341 39.05 21.72 -3.57
N GLU A 342 39.67 22.87 -3.92
CA GLU A 342 38.99 24.02 -4.52
C GLU A 342 39.01 24.00 -6.07
N TYR A 343 39.66 23.00 -6.69
CA TYR A 343 39.84 22.83 -8.14
C TYR A 343 38.81 21.89 -8.80
#